data_AF-R9K0T5-F1
#
_entry.id   AF-R9K0T5-F1
#
_cell.length_a   1.000
_cell.length_b   1.000
_cell.length_c   1.000
_cell.angle_alpha   90.00
_cell.angle_beta   90.00
_cell.angle_gamma   90.00
#
_symmetry.space_group_name_H-M   'P 1'
#
loop_
_entity.id
_entity.type
_entity.pdbx_description
1 polymer ?
#
loop_
_entity_poly.entity_id
_entity_poly.type
_entity_poly.pdbx_seq_one_letter_code
_entity_poly.pdbx_strand_id
1 'polypeptide(L)'
;MTMAENTLVKCMFLELLEREFQLHLDGQDTEKIELARQSIEIYDNVEAFYKATGWRRDNPEEAGTEYLLEHKIVALVQGKLLYFSRIRYEDGLKKLEG
;
A
#
# COMPACT_ATOMS: atom_id res chain seq x y z
N MET A 1 -5.04 -18.85 7.16
CA MET A 1 -5.14 -17.73 8.10
C MET A 1 -5.49 -16.50 7.32
N THR A 2 -6.72 -16.03 7.47
CA THR A 2 -7.14 -14.71 6.95
C THR A 2 -6.71 -13.63 7.94
N MET A 3 -6.49 -12.39 7.51
CA MET A 3 -6.16 -11.29 8.45
C MET A 3 -7.23 -11.08 9.53
N ALA A 4 -8.47 -11.52 9.25
CA ALA A 4 -9.60 -11.42 10.16
C ALA A 4 -9.44 -12.29 11.43
N GLU A 5 -8.62 -13.35 11.40
CA GLU A 5 -8.51 -14.32 12.50
C GLU A 5 -7.50 -13.91 13.59
N ASN A 6 -6.64 -12.92 13.33
CA ASN A 6 -5.61 -12.49 14.29
C ASN A 6 -5.67 -10.97 14.53
N THR A 7 -6.25 -10.59 15.68
CA THR A 7 -6.39 -9.19 16.11
C THR A 7 -5.08 -8.41 16.09
N LEU A 8 -3.97 -9.04 16.50
CA LEU A 8 -2.66 -8.37 16.50
C LEU A 8 -2.19 -8.07 15.07
N VAL A 9 -2.33 -9.02 14.15
CA VAL A 9 -1.99 -8.82 12.73
C VAL A 9 -2.84 -7.70 12.13
N LYS A 10 -4.14 -7.66 12.42
CA LYS A 10 -5.02 -6.59 11.98
C LYS A 10 -4.58 -5.23 12.53
N CYS A 11 -4.31 -5.12 13.83
CA CYS A 11 -3.85 -3.87 14.44
C CYS A 11 -2.52 -3.39 13.84
N MET A 12 -1.54 -4.29 13.66
CA MET A 12 -0.26 -3.93 13.03
C MET A 12 -0.43 -3.48 11.58
N PHE A 13 -1.35 -4.12 10.84
CA PHE A 13 -1.66 -3.75 9.47
C PHE A 13 -2.29 -2.36 9.39
N LEU A 14 -3.27 -2.05 10.25
CA LEU A 14 -3.91 -0.73 10.32
C LEU A 14 -2.90 0.37 10.68
N GLU A 15 -2.03 0.13 11.67
CA GLU A 15 -0.96 1.06 12.05
C GLU A 15 0.01 1.31 10.89
N LEU A 16 0.37 0.26 10.15
CA LEU A 16 1.23 0.37 8.96
C LEU A 16 0.57 1.26 7.89
N LEU A 17 -0.72 1.06 7.61
CA LEU A 17 -1.45 1.87 6.63
C LEU A 17 -1.53 3.35 7.03
N GLU A 18 -1.81 3.62 8.30
CA GLU A 18 -1.92 4.99 8.81
C GLU A 18 -0.55 5.70 8.76
N ARG A 19 0.49 5.04 9.28
CA ARG A 19 1.83 5.63 9.36
C ARG A 19 2.48 5.82 8.00
N GLU A 20 2.44 4.79 7.16
CA GLU A 20 3.22 4.75 5.92
C GLU A 20 2.45 5.28 4.71
N PHE A 21 1.11 5.19 4.70
CA PHE A 21 0.29 5.61 3.55
C PHE A 21 -0.76 6.67 3.87
N GLN A 22 -0.82 7.14 5.12
CA GLN A 22 -1.78 8.13 5.60
C GLN A 22 -3.23 7.67 5.36
N LEU A 23 -3.48 6.36 5.48
CA LEU A 23 -4.78 5.75 5.30
C LEU A 23 -5.31 5.23 6.64
N HIS A 24 -6.26 5.96 7.21
CA HIS A 24 -6.96 5.55 8.43
C HIS A 24 -8.22 4.76 8.07
N LEU A 25 -8.39 3.57 8.66
CA LEU A 25 -9.55 2.69 8.44
C LEU A 25 -10.16 2.29 9.79
N ASP A 26 -11.50 2.19 9.82
CA ASP A 26 -12.20 1.61 10.97
C ASP A 26 -11.85 0.11 11.08
N GLY A 27 -11.35 -0.30 12.25
CA GLY A 27 -10.99 -1.69 12.53
C GLY A 27 -12.15 -2.69 12.46
N GLN A 28 -13.40 -2.23 12.43
CA GLN A 28 -14.61 -3.04 12.22
C GLN A 28 -14.99 -3.18 10.74
N ASP A 29 -14.48 -2.33 9.85
CA ASP A 29 -14.80 -2.35 8.42
C ASP A 29 -13.95 -3.39 7.70
N THR A 30 -14.34 -4.66 7.86
CA THR A 30 -13.57 -5.80 7.34
C THR A 30 -13.41 -5.80 5.81
N GLU A 31 -14.36 -5.22 5.09
CA GLU A 31 -14.33 -5.16 3.62
C GLU A 31 -13.29 -4.15 3.14
N LYS A 32 -13.28 -2.94 3.71
CA LYS A 32 -12.25 -1.94 3.40
C LYS A 32 -10.85 -2.38 3.81
N ILE A 33 -10.73 -3.06 4.95
CA ILE A 33 -9.46 -3.63 5.40
C ILE A 33 -8.93 -4.67 4.41
N GLU A 34 -9.79 -5.57 3.95
CA GLU A 34 -9.40 -6.58 2.97
C GLU A 34 -9.06 -5.97 1.60
N LEU A 35 -9.79 -4.94 1.19
CA LEU A 35 -9.50 -4.20 -0.03
C LEU A 35 -8.15 -3.47 0.05
N ALA A 36 -7.85 -2.84 1.19
CA ALA A 36 -6.55 -2.22 1.44
C ALA A 36 -5.42 -3.26 1.38
N ARG A 37 -5.64 -4.46 1.95
CA ARG A 37 -4.69 -5.57 1.85
C ARG A 37 -4.40 -5.97 0.40
N GLN A 38 -5.44 -6.07 -0.41
CA GLN A 38 -5.33 -6.42 -1.85
C GLN A 38 -4.69 -5.30 -2.67
N SER A 39 -4.66 -4.08 -2.15
CA SER A 39 -4.06 -2.91 -2.80
C SER A 39 -2.59 -2.72 -2.46
N ILE A 40 -2.01 -3.54 -1.56
CA ILE A 40 -0.57 -3.54 -1.30
C ILE A 40 0.16 -4.46 -2.28
N GLU A 41 1.25 -3.96 -2.84
CA GLU A 41 2.23 -4.71 -3.60
C GLU A 41 3.59 -4.59 -2.93
N ILE A 42 4.34 -5.70 -2.90
CA ILE A 42 5.64 -5.79 -2.23
C ILE A 42 6.72 -6.04 -3.30
N TYR A 43 7.77 -5.22 -3.26
CA TYR A 43 8.91 -5.30 -4.17
C TYR A 43 10.21 -5.49 -3.41
N ASP A 44 11.12 -6.27 -3.99
CA ASP A 44 12.43 -6.55 -3.38
C ASP A 44 13.36 -5.33 -3.39
N ASN A 45 13.22 -4.46 -4.38
CA ASN A 45 14.01 -3.26 -4.56
C ASN A 45 13.31 -2.29 -5.53
N VAL A 46 13.87 -1.10 -5.67
CA VAL A 46 13.28 -0.02 -6.48
C VAL A 46 13.22 -0.35 -7.97
N GLU A 47 14.16 -1.16 -8.48
CA GLU A 47 14.17 -1.55 -9.90
C GLU A 47 13.03 -2.53 -10.22
N ALA A 48 12.73 -3.46 -9.30
CA ALA A 48 11.57 -4.34 -9.40
C ALA A 48 10.25 -3.54 -9.40
N PHE A 49 10.16 -2.51 -8.55
CA PHE A 49 9.04 -1.57 -8.54
C PHE A 49 8.90 -0.87 -9.90
N TYR A 50 9.96 -0.26 -10.44
CA TYR A 50 9.88 0.43 -11.73
C TYR A 50 9.50 -0.47 -12.88
N LYS A 51 10.02 -1.71 -12.92
CA LYS A 51 9.68 -2.68 -13.96
C LYS A 51 8.21 -3.08 -13.92
N ALA A 52 7.64 -3.23 -12.72
CA ALA A 52 6.25 -3.64 -12.55
C ALA A 52 5.26 -2.50 -12.81
N THR A 53 5.57 -1.29 -12.33
CA THR A 53 4.63 -0.16 -12.36
C THR A 53 4.82 0.77 -13.56
N GLY A 54 6.01 0.78 -14.17
CA GLY A 54 6.38 1.78 -15.17
C GLY A 54 6.71 3.15 -14.58
N TRP A 55 6.73 3.31 -13.25
CA TRP A 55 6.79 4.61 -12.59
C TRP A 55 7.92 5.51 -13.09
N ARG A 56 9.15 5.00 -13.24
CA ARG A 56 10.30 5.80 -13.72
C ARG A 56 10.10 6.33 -15.13
N ARG A 57 9.44 5.57 -16.01
CA ARG A 57 9.15 6.00 -17.38
C ARG A 57 8.11 7.12 -17.39
N ASP A 58 7.11 6.99 -16.53
CA ASP A 58 5.95 7.89 -16.53
C ASP A 58 6.21 9.15 -15.68
N ASN A 59 7.08 9.06 -14.67
CA ASN A 59 7.45 10.14 -13.74
C ASN A 59 8.99 10.21 -13.57
N PRO A 60 9.75 10.61 -14.60
CA PRO A 60 11.22 10.56 -14.56
C PRO A 60 11.84 11.50 -13.53
N GLU A 61 11.23 12.65 -13.26
CA GLU A 61 11.68 13.60 -12.23
C GLU A 61 11.39 13.11 -10.79
N GLU A 62 10.47 12.15 -10.65
CA GLU A 62 10.00 11.58 -9.38
C GLU A 62 10.50 10.13 -9.18
N ALA A 63 11.58 9.77 -9.88
CA ALA A 63 12.16 8.44 -9.86
C ALA A 63 13.36 8.30 -8.91
N GLY A 64 13.63 9.29 -8.06
CA GLY A 64 14.61 9.17 -6.98
C GLY A 64 14.07 8.29 -5.85
N THR A 65 14.88 7.38 -5.30
CA THR A 65 14.44 6.58 -4.14
C THR A 65 14.10 7.44 -2.93
N GLU A 66 14.85 8.52 -2.70
CA GLU A 66 14.55 9.51 -1.66
C GLU A 66 13.18 10.14 -1.87
N TYR A 67 12.89 10.61 -3.09
CA TYR A 67 11.57 11.14 -3.45
C TYR A 67 10.45 10.13 -3.17
N LEU A 68 10.61 8.88 -3.62
CA LEU A 68 9.59 7.84 -3.41
C LEU A 68 9.28 7.60 -1.92
N LEU A 69 10.28 7.70 -1.05
CA LEU A 69 10.13 7.48 0.39
C LEU A 69 9.58 8.74 1.09
N GLU A 70 10.11 9.92 0.79
CA GLU A 70 9.69 11.19 1.38
C GLU A 70 8.22 11.51 1.05
N HIS A 71 7.82 11.24 -0.19
CA HIS A 71 6.46 11.44 -0.65
C HIS A 71 5.55 10.23 -0.40
N LYS A 72 6.03 9.21 0.33
CA LYS A 72 5.26 8.01 0.72
C LYS A 72 4.62 7.30 -0.47
N ILE A 73 5.27 7.34 -1.63
CA ILE A 73 4.89 6.54 -2.79
C ILE A 73 5.16 5.07 -2.47
N VAL A 74 6.30 4.78 -1.84
CA VAL A 74 6.62 3.47 -1.27
C VAL A 74 7.09 3.63 0.17
N ALA A 75 6.97 2.56 0.95
CA ALA A 75 7.48 2.47 2.32
C ALA A 75 8.53 1.36 2.41
N LEU A 76 9.65 1.63 3.07
CA LEU A 76 10.69 0.62 3.31
C LEU A 76 10.41 -0.11 4.63
N VAL A 77 9.94 -1.35 4.56
CA VAL A 77 9.60 -2.18 5.72
C VAL A 77 10.39 -3.48 5.66
N GLN A 78 11.20 -3.75 6.69
CA GLN A 78 12.03 -4.96 6.79
C GLN A 78 12.88 -5.23 5.52
N GLY A 79 13.39 -4.16 4.88
CA GLY A 79 14.20 -4.27 3.67
C GLY A 79 13.41 -4.54 2.38
N LYS A 80 12.08 -4.47 2.41
CA LYS A 80 11.20 -4.55 1.25
C LYS A 80 10.51 -3.22 1.00
N LEU A 81 10.21 -2.93 -0.26
CA LEU A 81 9.40 -1.77 -0.64
C LEU A 81 7.93 -2.17 -0.70
N LEU A 82 7.11 -1.55 0.13
CA LEU A 82 5.66 -1.67 0.08
C LEU A 82 5.11 -0.50 -0.72
N TYR A 83 4.31 -0.81 -1.73
CA TYR A 83 3.57 0.17 -2.51
C TYR A 83 2.08 -0.03 -2.25
N PHE A 84 1.38 1.05 -1.91
CA PHE A 84 -0.08 1.03 -1.78
C PHE A 84 -0.71 1.64 -3.03
N SER A 85 -1.37 0.80 -3.84
CA SER A 85 -2.06 1.26 -5.05
C SER A 85 -3.37 1.97 -4.70
N ARG A 86 -3.32 3.30 -4.55
CA ARG A 86 -4.53 4.11 -4.28
C ARG A 86 -5.61 3.93 -5.35
N ILE A 87 -5.22 3.80 -6.61
CA ILE A 87 -6.16 3.59 -7.72
C ILE A 87 -6.94 2.28 -7.52
N ARG A 88 -6.26 1.16 -7.21
CA ARG A 88 -6.94 -0.13 -6.94
C ARG A 88 -7.86 -0.04 -5.74
N TYR A 89 -7.43 0.65 -4.69
CA TYR A 89 -8.23 0.83 -3.49
C TYR A 89 -9.49 1.66 -3.77
N GLU A 90 -9.35 2.83 -4.40
CA GLU A 90 -10.47 3.71 -4.73
C GLU A 90 -11.47 3.05 -5.71
N ASP A 91 -10.98 2.32 -6.70
CA ASP A 91 -11.85 1.59 -7.63
C ASP A 91 -12.55 0.40 -6.98
N GLY A 92 -11.94 -0.21 -5.96
CA GLY A 92 -12.61 -1.21 -5.14
C GLY A 92 -13.67 -0.60 -4.23
N LEU A 93 -13.42 0.58 -3.65
CA LEU A 93 -14.41 1.28 -2.81
C LEU A 93 -15.68 1.58 -3.60
N LYS A 94 -15.53 2.11 -4.83
CA LYS A 94 -16.67 2.37 -5.74
C LYS A 94 -17.51 1.12 -6.02
N LYS A 95 -16.92 -0.08 -5.98
CA LYS A 95 -17.62 -1.35 -6.22
C LYS A 95 -18.29 -1.91 -4.96
N LEU A 96 -17.83 -1.53 -3.77
CA LEU A 96 -18.48 -1.90 -2.51
C LEU A 96 -19.70 -1.02 -2.22
N GLU A 97 -19.67 0.23 -2.69
CA GLU A 97 -20.73 1.22 -2.48
C GLU A 97 -21.84 1.19 -3.55
N GLY A 98 -21.62 0.48 -4.67
CA GLY A 98 -22.55 0.35 -5.79
C GLY A 98 -23.27 -0.99 -5.81
#